data_AF-A0A950EDC9-F1
#
_entry.id   AF-A0A950EDC9-F1
#
_cell.length_a   1.000
_cell.length_b   1.000
_cell.length_c   1.000
_cell.angle_alpha   90.00
_cell.angle_beta   90.00
_cell.angle_gamma   90.00
#
_symmetry.space_group_name_H-M   'P 1'
#
loop_
_entity.id
_entity.type
_entity.pdbx_description
1 polymer ?
#
loop_
_entity_poly.entity_id
_entity_poly.type
_entity_poly.pdbx_seq_one_letter_code
_entity_poly.pdbx_strand_id
1 'polypeptide(L)'
;MPRRSLLSAAERERLLAPPDDPNDLIRHYTLSESDLSVIRQRRGAANRLGFAVLLCSMRHPGMILGAGEPPFAPLLSLVARQLKVSPGCWAEYGQRDQTRREHLVELQAVFGFRSFTMRHYRRAVHDLDDLARQTDKGIVLAGALVANLRRRSILLPSVGVIERICAEAVTRATRRIHAALTEALTPEHRGRLDALLDPRGNSKVSTLAWLRQSPGAPNAKHLLEHIDRLRAIEALGLPAGCA
;
A
#
# COMPACT_ATOMS: atom_id res chain seq x y z
N MET A 1 -7.38 2.16 20.84
CA MET A 1 -6.79 0.88 20.36
C MET A 1 -5.63 1.18 19.42
N PRO A 2 -4.47 0.54 19.58
CA PRO A 2 -3.35 0.73 18.67
C PRO A 2 -3.79 0.29 17.27
N ARG A 3 -3.57 1.13 16.25
CA ARG A 3 -3.88 0.78 14.86
C ARG A 3 -3.02 -0.43 14.50
N ARG A 4 -3.66 -1.58 14.26
CA ARG A 4 -2.98 -2.77 13.76
C ARG A 4 -2.23 -2.38 12.50
N SER A 5 -0.93 -2.64 12.49
CA SER A 5 -0.07 -2.37 11.35
C SER A 5 -0.61 -3.08 10.10
N LEU A 6 -0.81 -2.34 9.01
CA LEU A 6 -1.41 -2.87 7.78
C LEU A 6 -0.42 -3.71 6.97
N LEU A 7 0.89 -3.46 7.12
CA LEU A 7 1.96 -4.29 6.58
C LEU A 7 2.76 -4.94 7.72
N SER A 8 3.24 -6.15 7.50
CA SER A 8 4.30 -6.79 8.29
C SER A 8 5.66 -6.16 8.00
N ALA A 9 6.69 -6.43 8.83
CA ALA A 9 8.05 -5.95 8.58
C ALA A 9 8.59 -6.46 7.22
N ALA A 10 8.39 -7.75 6.94
CA ALA A 10 8.82 -8.37 5.67
C ALA A 10 8.10 -7.76 4.44
N GLU A 11 6.81 -7.42 4.56
CA GLU A 11 6.07 -6.76 3.48
C GLU A 11 6.58 -5.34 3.20
N ARG A 12 6.95 -4.59 4.25
CA ARG A 12 7.55 -3.25 4.08
C ARG A 12 8.86 -3.31 3.32
N GLU A 13 9.71 -4.24 3.69
CA GLU A 13 11.02 -4.45 3.07
C GLU A 13 10.84 -4.83 1.59
N ARG A 14 10.01 -5.84 1.29
CA ARG A 14 9.75 -6.29 -0.08
C ARG A 14 9.11 -5.22 -0.96
N LEU A 15 8.24 -4.37 -0.42
CA LEU A 15 7.53 -3.35 -1.19
C LEU A 15 8.49 -2.34 -1.84
N LEU A 16 9.58 -2.03 -1.15
CA LEU A 16 10.57 -1.03 -1.57
C LEU A 16 11.93 -1.64 -1.95
N ALA A 17 12.07 -2.95 -1.85
CA ALA A 17 13.29 -3.65 -2.22
C ALA A 17 13.64 -3.36 -3.69
N PRO A 18 14.90 -3.03 -4.01
CA PRO A 18 15.34 -3.00 -5.39
C PRO A 18 15.28 -4.43 -5.97
N PRO A 19 15.07 -4.56 -7.28
CA PRO A 19 15.11 -5.86 -7.96
C PRO A 19 16.49 -6.50 -7.78
N ASP A 20 16.52 -7.78 -7.44
CA ASP A 20 17.71 -8.59 -7.27
C ASP A 20 17.94 -9.57 -8.44
N ASP A 21 16.89 -9.90 -9.20
CA ASP A 21 17.01 -10.69 -10.44
C ASP A 21 17.68 -9.90 -11.59
N PRO A 22 18.62 -10.52 -12.34
CA PRO A 22 19.29 -9.87 -13.47
C PRO A 22 18.37 -9.27 -14.54
N ASN A 23 17.23 -9.91 -14.85
CA ASN A 23 16.33 -9.41 -15.89
C ASN A 23 15.61 -8.15 -15.42
N ASP A 24 15.17 -8.12 -14.16
CA ASP A 24 14.52 -6.93 -13.59
C ASP A 24 15.52 -5.78 -13.40
N LEU A 25 16.77 -6.08 -13.06
CA LEU A 25 17.85 -5.09 -13.05
C LEU A 25 18.02 -4.42 -14.42
N ILE A 26 18.13 -5.21 -15.49
CA ILE A 26 18.22 -4.69 -16.86
C ILE A 26 16.98 -3.86 -17.20
N ARG A 27 15.79 -4.42 -16.96
CA ARG A 27 14.52 -3.77 -17.26
C ARG A 27 14.37 -2.40 -16.60
N HIS A 28 14.82 -2.25 -15.36
CA HIS A 28 14.64 -1.03 -14.59
C HIS A 28 15.80 -0.04 -14.67
N TYR A 29 17.02 -0.52 -14.95
CA TYR A 29 18.24 0.29 -14.84
C TYR A 29 19.03 0.42 -16.14
N THR A 30 18.54 -0.10 -17.27
CA THR A 30 19.11 0.25 -18.58
C THR A 30 18.84 1.72 -18.90
N LEU A 31 19.92 2.44 -19.22
CA LEU A 31 19.93 3.83 -19.62
C LEU A 31 19.73 3.91 -21.13
N SER A 32 18.75 4.71 -21.55
CA SER A 32 18.54 5.03 -22.96
C SER A 32 19.61 6.00 -23.49
N GLU A 33 19.73 6.14 -24.80
CA GLU A 33 20.65 7.13 -25.40
C GLU A 33 20.32 8.57 -24.98
N SER A 34 19.05 8.91 -24.77
CA SER A 34 18.67 10.22 -24.22
C SER A 34 19.16 10.40 -22.78
N ASP A 35 19.12 9.34 -21.97
CA ASP A 35 19.65 9.39 -20.60
C ASP A 35 21.16 9.60 -20.62
N LEU A 36 21.86 8.81 -21.44
CA LEU A 36 23.31 8.89 -21.60
C LEU A 36 23.74 10.27 -22.11
N SER A 37 22.99 10.88 -23.02
CA SER A 37 23.23 12.25 -23.51
C SER A 37 23.21 13.26 -22.37
N VAL A 38 22.18 13.23 -21.51
CA VAL A 38 22.07 14.12 -20.34
C VAL A 38 23.18 13.84 -19.33
N ILE A 39 23.42 12.56 -19.02
CA ILE A 39 24.46 12.15 -18.06
C ILE A 39 25.85 12.62 -18.52
N ARG A 40 26.18 12.48 -19.81
CA ARG A 40 27.49 12.86 -20.37
C ARG A 40 27.82 14.34 -20.22
N GLN A 41 26.83 15.20 -20.01
CA GLN A 41 27.03 16.63 -19.76
C GLN A 41 27.71 16.90 -18.40
N ARG A 42 27.69 15.93 -17.46
CA ARG A 42 28.35 16.09 -16.16
C ARG A 42 29.86 15.94 -16.28
N ARG A 43 30.60 16.84 -15.62
CA ARG A 43 32.07 16.81 -15.58
C ARG A 43 32.55 15.77 -14.57
N GLY A 44 33.45 14.88 -15.00
CA GLY A 44 34.09 13.87 -14.15
C GLY A 44 33.30 12.56 -14.03
N ALA A 45 34.02 11.44 -13.87
CA ALA A 45 33.42 10.10 -13.78
C ALA A 45 32.49 9.95 -12.57
N ALA A 46 32.88 10.51 -11.41
CA ALA A 46 32.09 10.48 -10.18
C ALA A 46 30.72 11.15 -10.34
N ASN A 47 30.67 12.34 -10.96
CA ASN A 47 29.40 13.05 -11.15
C ASN A 47 28.49 12.37 -12.17
N ARG A 48 29.05 11.81 -13.26
CA ARG A 48 28.27 11.03 -14.23
C ARG A 48 27.66 9.79 -13.58
N LEU A 49 28.48 9.04 -12.84
CA LEU A 49 28.02 7.86 -12.11
C LEU A 49 26.95 8.21 -11.07
N GLY A 50 27.21 9.25 -10.27
CA GLY A 50 26.29 9.70 -9.24
C GLY A 50 24.93 10.16 -9.78
N PHE A 51 24.96 10.97 -10.85
CA PHE A 51 23.74 11.42 -11.52
C PHE A 51 22.93 10.25 -12.08
N ALA A 52 23.59 9.28 -12.71
CA ALA A 52 22.94 8.09 -13.27
C ALA A 52 22.36 7.16 -12.19
N VAL A 53 23.07 6.95 -11.09
CA VAL A 53 22.57 6.16 -9.96
C VAL A 53 21.33 6.81 -9.35
N LEU A 54 21.34 8.13 -9.12
CA LEU A 54 20.17 8.85 -8.63
C LEU A 54 18.97 8.74 -9.60
N LEU A 55 19.21 8.89 -10.90
CA LEU A 55 18.18 8.69 -11.93
C LEU A 55 17.55 7.31 -11.82
N CYS A 56 18.37 6.26 -11.75
CA CYS A 56 17.90 4.89 -11.64
C CYS A 56 17.11 4.66 -10.36
N SER A 57 17.56 5.14 -9.20
CA SER A 57 16.82 5.04 -7.93
C SER A 57 15.45 5.75 -7.99
N MET A 58 15.39 6.90 -8.65
CA MET A 58 14.15 7.67 -8.86
C MET A 58 13.20 6.99 -9.85
N ARG A 59 13.70 6.18 -10.80
CA ARG A 59 12.86 5.34 -11.67
C ARG A 59 12.33 4.11 -10.94
N HIS A 60 13.23 3.41 -10.24
CA HIS A 60 12.92 2.23 -9.46
C HIS A 60 13.92 2.13 -8.28
N PRO A 61 13.46 1.96 -7.03
CA PRO A 61 12.08 1.78 -6.60
C PRO A 61 11.23 3.07 -6.58
N GLY A 62 11.69 4.19 -7.13
CA GLY A 62 10.93 5.44 -7.14
C GLY A 62 11.26 6.35 -5.97
N MET A 63 12.47 6.24 -5.42
CA MET A 63 12.91 6.93 -4.21
C MET A 63 14.16 7.75 -4.48
N ILE A 64 14.36 8.77 -3.66
CA ILE A 64 15.63 9.49 -3.60
C ILE A 64 16.54 8.73 -2.63
N LEU A 65 17.65 8.20 -3.14
CA LEU A 65 18.72 7.62 -2.32
C LEU A 65 19.27 8.68 -1.35
N GLY A 66 19.36 8.42 -0.06
CA GLY A 66 19.78 9.38 0.96
C GLY A 66 21.20 9.93 0.76
N ALA A 67 21.52 11.06 1.41
CA ALA A 67 22.92 11.52 1.45
C ALA A 67 23.74 10.57 2.32
N GLY A 68 24.86 10.07 1.80
CA GLY A 68 25.71 9.09 2.50
C GLY A 68 25.17 7.66 2.50
N GLU A 69 23.98 7.42 1.96
CA GLU A 69 23.44 6.06 1.79
C GLU A 69 24.13 5.39 0.59
N PRO A 70 24.73 4.20 0.78
CA PRO A 70 25.33 3.48 -0.34
C PRO A 70 24.22 2.96 -1.28
N PRO A 71 24.41 3.06 -2.60
CA PRO A 71 23.47 2.50 -3.55
C PRO A 71 23.51 0.97 -3.48
N PHE A 72 22.40 0.35 -3.91
CA PHE A 72 22.37 -1.10 -4.11
C PHE A 72 23.49 -1.55 -5.06
N ALA A 73 24.35 -2.47 -4.62
CA ALA A 73 25.59 -2.80 -5.33
C ALA A 73 25.38 -3.33 -6.76
N PRO A 74 24.36 -4.17 -7.05
CA PRO A 74 24.04 -4.57 -8.42
C PRO A 74 23.64 -3.39 -9.32
N LEU A 75 22.87 -2.43 -8.79
CA LEU A 75 22.53 -1.20 -9.51
C LEU A 75 23.79 -0.40 -9.83
N LEU A 76 24.64 -0.15 -8.84
CA LEU A 76 25.89 0.60 -9.01
C LEU A 76 26.78 -0.04 -10.10
N SER A 77 26.96 -1.35 -10.02
CA SER A 77 27.81 -2.11 -10.94
C SER A 77 27.27 -2.07 -12.37
N LEU A 78 25.96 -2.22 -12.54
CA LEU A 78 25.29 -2.17 -13.85
C LEU A 78 25.39 -0.77 -14.48
N VAL A 79 25.15 0.29 -13.71
CA VAL A 79 25.24 1.68 -14.19
C VAL A 79 26.70 2.05 -14.52
N ALA A 80 27.66 1.68 -13.68
CA ALA A 80 29.07 1.92 -13.93
C ALA A 80 29.55 1.26 -15.25
N ARG A 81 29.09 0.02 -15.51
CA ARG A 81 29.37 -0.70 -16.75
C ARG A 81 28.79 0.03 -17.98
N GLN A 82 27.55 0.48 -17.90
CA GLN A 82 26.91 1.24 -18.99
C GLN A 82 27.64 2.56 -19.30
N LEU A 83 28.19 3.21 -18.27
CA LEU A 83 28.95 4.46 -18.41
C LEU A 83 30.44 4.25 -18.72
N LYS A 84 30.92 3.01 -18.72
CA LYS A 84 32.35 2.65 -18.88
C LYS A 84 33.25 3.37 -17.86
N VAL A 85 32.82 3.40 -16.60
CA VAL A 85 33.58 3.98 -15.47
C VAL A 85 33.74 2.97 -14.34
N SER A 86 34.68 3.22 -13.42
CA SER A 86 34.84 2.39 -12.23
C SER A 86 33.69 2.63 -11.24
N PRO A 87 33.10 1.57 -10.64
CA PRO A 87 32.18 1.70 -9.51
C PRO A 87 32.79 2.48 -8.34
N GLY A 88 34.12 2.41 -8.17
CA GLY A 88 34.85 3.13 -7.12
C GLY A 88 34.72 4.65 -7.20
N CYS A 89 34.40 5.20 -8.38
CA CYS A 89 34.13 6.64 -8.53
C CYS A 89 32.94 7.13 -7.69
N TRP A 90 32.08 6.22 -7.19
CA TRP A 90 31.00 6.59 -6.28
C TRP A 90 31.52 7.21 -4.97
N ALA A 91 32.69 6.77 -4.48
CA ALA A 91 33.27 7.32 -3.25
C ALA A 91 33.63 8.81 -3.37
N GLU A 92 33.88 9.29 -4.59
CA GLU A 92 34.17 10.71 -4.88
C GLU A 92 32.91 11.52 -5.18
N TYR A 93 31.75 10.86 -5.36
CA TYR A 93 30.52 11.53 -5.73
C TYR A 93 29.90 12.25 -4.52
N GLY A 94 29.46 13.50 -4.74
CA GLY A 94 28.64 14.20 -3.74
C GLY A 94 29.40 14.59 -2.46
N GLN A 95 30.74 14.62 -2.49
CA GLN A 95 31.58 15.13 -1.39
C GLN A 95 31.17 16.55 -0.94
N ARG A 96 30.60 17.34 -1.87
CA ARG A 96 29.87 18.56 -1.55
C ARG A 96 28.37 18.30 -1.69
N ASP A 97 27.65 18.51 -0.59
CA ASP A 97 26.19 18.40 -0.53
C ASP A 97 25.46 19.16 -1.65
N GLN A 98 26.00 20.32 -2.04
CA GLN A 98 25.43 21.17 -3.07
C GLN A 98 25.32 20.46 -4.42
N THR A 99 26.36 19.77 -4.88
CA THR A 99 26.35 19.05 -6.17
C THR A 99 25.21 18.03 -6.23
N ARG A 100 25.01 17.28 -5.15
CA ARG A 100 23.93 16.28 -5.08
C ARG A 100 22.54 16.95 -5.14
N ARG A 101 22.35 18.07 -4.41
CA ARG A 101 21.09 18.81 -4.42
C ARG A 101 20.76 19.36 -5.80
N GLU A 102 21.75 19.95 -6.48
CA GLU A 102 21.61 20.47 -7.84
C GLU A 102 21.23 19.34 -8.82
N HIS A 103 21.91 18.19 -8.74
CA HIS A 103 21.56 17.02 -9.56
C HIS A 103 20.13 16.53 -9.32
N LEU A 104 19.64 16.50 -8.07
CA LEU A 104 18.27 16.09 -7.78
C LEU A 104 17.21 17.04 -8.34
N VAL A 105 17.50 18.35 -8.36
CA VAL A 105 16.62 19.35 -8.97
C VAL A 105 16.61 19.18 -10.49
N GLU A 106 17.79 19.03 -11.10
CA GLU A 106 17.93 18.83 -12.54
C GLU A 106 17.25 17.52 -13.00
N LEU A 107 17.43 16.42 -12.27
CA LEU A 107 16.77 15.15 -12.54
C LEU A 107 15.24 15.27 -12.50
N GLN A 108 14.70 15.99 -11.52
CA GLN A 108 13.27 16.24 -11.44
C GLN A 108 12.76 17.06 -12.63
N ALA A 109 13.48 18.11 -13.02
CA ALA A 109 13.11 18.97 -14.15
C ALA A 109 13.18 18.23 -15.49
N VAL A 110 14.29 17.53 -15.77
CA VAL A 110 14.53 16.87 -17.06
C VAL A 110 13.67 15.63 -17.26
N PHE A 111 13.50 14.80 -16.21
CA PHE A 111 12.77 13.53 -16.31
C PHE A 111 11.34 13.59 -15.77
N GLY A 112 10.88 14.77 -15.34
CA GLY A 112 9.49 15.01 -14.91
C GLY A 112 9.12 14.36 -13.57
N PHE A 113 10.10 14.05 -12.72
CA PHE A 113 9.82 13.54 -11.38
C PHE A 113 9.24 14.64 -10.48
N ARG A 114 8.23 14.27 -9.69
CA ARG A 114 7.55 15.17 -8.77
C ARG A 114 7.63 14.64 -7.35
N SER A 115 7.88 15.54 -6.40
CA SER A 115 7.81 15.20 -4.99
C SER A 115 6.37 14.84 -4.56
N PHE A 116 6.25 13.95 -3.59
CA PHE A 116 4.97 13.60 -2.99
C PHE A 116 4.40 14.80 -2.20
N THR A 117 3.08 15.03 -2.28
CA THR A 117 2.41 16.16 -1.62
C THR A 117 1.07 15.73 -1.02
N MET A 118 0.45 16.60 -0.20
CA MET A 118 -0.89 16.33 0.33
C MET A 118 -1.97 16.23 -0.76
N ARG A 119 -1.80 16.87 -1.91
CA ARG A 119 -2.71 16.67 -3.06
C ARG A 119 -2.60 15.24 -3.60
N HIS A 120 -1.38 14.71 -3.67
CA HIS A 120 -1.14 13.32 -4.04
C HIS A 120 -1.72 12.36 -3.01
N TYR A 121 -1.57 12.65 -1.71
CA TYR A 121 -2.16 11.88 -0.63
C TYR A 121 -3.69 11.71 -0.78
N ARG A 122 -4.42 12.83 -0.89
CA ARG A 122 -5.89 12.79 -0.98
C ARG A 122 -6.37 12.01 -2.20
N ARG A 123 -5.70 12.23 -3.33
CA ARG A 123 -6.00 11.49 -4.57
C ARG A 123 -5.68 10.01 -4.43
N ALA A 124 -4.55 9.64 -3.82
CA ALA A 124 -4.16 8.25 -3.61
C ALA A 124 -5.17 7.48 -2.74
N VAL A 125 -5.70 8.10 -1.67
CA VAL A 125 -6.76 7.49 -0.85
C VAL A 125 -8.02 7.24 -1.69
N HIS A 126 -8.39 8.19 -2.55
CA HIS A 126 -9.54 8.04 -3.45
C HIS A 126 -9.31 6.96 -4.52
N ASP A 127 -8.15 6.95 -5.16
CA ASP A 127 -7.78 6.00 -6.21
C ASP A 127 -7.75 4.55 -5.69
N LEU A 128 -7.57 4.33 -4.38
CA LEU A 128 -7.59 3.01 -3.75
C LEU A 128 -8.97 2.55 -3.28
N ASP A 129 -10.01 3.39 -3.31
CA ASP A 129 -11.30 3.09 -2.68
C ASP A 129 -11.96 1.81 -3.24
N ASP A 130 -11.98 1.66 -4.56
CA ASP A 130 -12.57 0.49 -5.23
C ASP A 130 -11.82 -0.81 -4.88
N LEU A 131 -10.49 -0.75 -4.82
CA LEU A 131 -9.67 -1.91 -4.47
C LEU A 131 -9.83 -2.26 -2.99
N ALA A 132 -9.92 -1.26 -2.11
CA ALA A 132 -10.13 -1.44 -0.68
C ALA A 132 -11.52 -2.00 -0.35
N ARG A 133 -12.51 -1.86 -1.25
CA ARG A 133 -13.81 -2.55 -1.13
C ARG A 133 -13.75 -4.03 -1.48
N GLN A 134 -12.74 -4.45 -2.24
CA GLN A 134 -12.59 -5.82 -2.74
C GLN A 134 -11.60 -6.66 -1.91
N THR A 135 -10.72 -6.02 -1.13
CA THR A 135 -9.73 -6.74 -0.32
C THR A 135 -9.36 -5.98 0.96
N ASP A 136 -9.10 -6.73 2.02
CA ASP A 136 -8.52 -6.28 3.28
C ASP A 136 -6.99 -6.48 3.34
N LYS A 137 -6.38 -7.06 2.29
CA LYS A 137 -4.94 -7.35 2.25
C LYS A 137 -4.13 -6.08 2.01
N GLY A 138 -3.43 -5.64 3.05
CA GLY A 138 -2.67 -4.40 3.02
C GLY A 138 -1.60 -4.31 1.94
N ILE A 139 -0.88 -5.41 1.68
CA ILE A 139 0.16 -5.48 0.66
C ILE A 139 -0.37 -5.25 -0.76
N VAL A 140 -1.59 -5.68 -1.05
CA VAL A 140 -2.22 -5.47 -2.37
C VAL A 140 -2.49 -4.00 -2.61
N LEU A 141 -3.02 -3.30 -1.61
CA LEU A 141 -3.24 -1.84 -1.65
C LEU A 141 -1.92 -1.07 -1.77
N ALA A 142 -0.92 -1.44 -0.98
CA ALA A 142 0.37 -0.78 -0.99
C ALA A 142 1.10 -0.97 -2.34
N GLY A 143 1.06 -2.18 -2.91
CA GLY A 143 1.61 -2.47 -4.23
C GLY A 143 0.93 -1.66 -5.33
N ALA A 144 -0.40 -1.60 -5.32
CA ALA A 144 -1.18 -0.79 -6.28
C ALA A 144 -0.85 0.71 -6.16
N LEU A 145 -0.74 1.23 -4.93
CA LEU A 145 -0.37 2.61 -4.67
C LEU A 145 1.03 2.93 -5.21
N VAL A 146 2.02 2.11 -4.87
CA VAL A 146 3.41 2.29 -5.33
C VAL A 146 3.48 2.27 -6.85
N ALA A 147 2.80 1.32 -7.50
CA ALA A 147 2.75 1.22 -8.95
C ALA A 147 2.10 2.46 -9.60
N ASN A 148 1.02 2.99 -9.02
CA ASN A 148 0.35 4.19 -9.52
C ASN A 148 1.23 5.45 -9.38
N LEU A 149 1.90 5.63 -8.22
CA LEU A 149 2.81 6.75 -8.02
C LEU A 149 3.98 6.73 -9.01
N ARG A 150 4.62 5.57 -9.20
CA ARG A 150 5.71 5.38 -10.18
C ARG A 150 5.25 5.70 -11.60
N ARG A 151 4.08 5.18 -12.02
CA ARG A 151 3.51 5.43 -13.36
C ARG A 151 3.27 6.92 -13.64
N ARG A 152 3.08 7.73 -12.59
CA ARG A 152 2.85 9.18 -12.68
C ARG A 152 4.11 10.01 -12.41
N SER A 153 5.28 9.35 -12.32
CA SER A 153 6.56 9.96 -11.95
C SER A 153 6.49 10.73 -10.63
N ILE A 154 5.72 10.23 -9.67
CA ILE A 154 5.65 10.78 -8.31
C ILE A 154 6.59 9.95 -7.44
N LEU A 155 7.58 10.61 -6.83
CA LEU A 155 8.51 9.99 -5.90
C LEU A 155 7.74 9.43 -4.70
N LEU A 156 8.10 8.22 -4.27
CA LEU A 156 7.41 7.54 -3.19
C LEU A 156 7.62 8.30 -1.87
N PRO A 157 6.55 8.45 -1.05
CA PRO A 157 6.73 8.93 0.32
C PRO A 157 7.28 7.79 1.19
N SER A 158 7.55 8.08 2.46
CA SER A 158 7.98 7.04 3.41
C SER A 158 6.94 5.93 3.54
N VAL A 159 7.39 4.73 3.93
CA VAL A 159 6.52 3.57 4.16
C VAL A 159 5.38 3.90 5.12
N GLY A 160 5.65 4.66 6.18
CA GLY A 160 4.62 5.06 7.14
C GLY A 160 3.54 5.99 6.56
N VAL A 161 3.81 6.71 5.47
CA VAL A 161 2.79 7.47 4.72
C VAL A 161 2.00 6.54 3.79
N ILE A 162 2.67 5.59 3.12
CA ILE A 162 2.02 4.56 2.28
C ILE A 162 1.01 3.76 3.12
N GLU A 163 1.43 3.29 4.31
CA GLU A 163 0.55 2.55 5.22
C GLU A 163 -0.65 3.38 5.69
N ARG A 164 -0.45 4.68 5.93
CA ARG A 164 -1.54 5.58 6.31
C ARG A 164 -2.57 5.74 5.21
N ILE A 165 -2.13 5.93 3.96
CA ILE A 165 -3.01 6.03 2.80
C ILE A 165 -3.84 4.74 2.66
N CYS A 166 -3.20 3.58 2.76
CA CYS A 166 -3.88 2.30 2.66
C CYS A 166 -4.89 2.11 3.80
N ALA A 167 -4.51 2.41 5.05
CA ALA A 167 -5.38 2.29 6.21
C ALA A 167 -6.59 3.24 6.13
N GLU A 168 -6.39 4.45 5.62
CA GLU A 168 -7.47 5.41 5.39
C GLU A 168 -8.41 4.94 4.27
N ALA A 169 -7.88 4.40 3.18
CA ALA A 169 -8.67 3.81 2.10
C ALA A 169 -9.52 2.63 2.60
N VAL A 170 -8.94 1.70 3.38
CA VAL A 170 -9.67 0.60 4.02
C VAL A 170 -10.77 1.13 4.94
N THR A 171 -10.46 2.10 5.80
CA THR A 171 -11.46 2.67 6.71
C THR A 171 -12.64 3.29 5.95
N ARG A 172 -12.37 3.99 4.84
CA ARG A 172 -13.41 4.57 3.97
C ARG A 172 -14.23 3.49 3.27
N ALA A 173 -13.58 2.47 2.71
CA ALA A 173 -14.24 1.35 2.08
C ALA A 173 -15.14 0.59 3.06
N THR A 174 -14.66 0.26 4.27
CA THR A 174 -15.45 -0.38 5.32
C THR A 174 -16.67 0.45 5.69
N ARG A 175 -16.52 1.77 5.86
CA ARG A 175 -17.68 2.66 6.14
C ARG A 175 -18.69 2.65 5.00
N ARG A 176 -18.25 2.65 3.75
CA ARG A 176 -19.14 2.56 2.57
C ARG A 176 -19.86 1.22 2.51
N ILE A 177 -19.17 0.12 2.79
CA ILE A 177 -19.76 -1.21 2.86
C ILE A 177 -20.83 -1.25 3.97
N HIS A 178 -20.51 -0.77 5.17
CA HIS A 178 -21.48 -0.73 6.26
C HIS A 178 -22.68 0.17 5.94
N ALA A 179 -22.45 1.34 5.33
CA ALA A 179 -23.53 2.23 4.91
C ALA A 179 -24.46 1.54 3.91
N ALA A 180 -23.91 0.89 2.88
CA ALA A 180 -24.69 0.16 1.88
C ALA A 180 -25.48 -1.00 2.50
N LEU A 181 -24.87 -1.77 3.41
CA LEU A 181 -25.55 -2.88 4.10
C LEU A 181 -26.67 -2.42 5.04
N THR A 182 -26.60 -1.19 5.54
CA THR A 182 -27.55 -0.66 6.55
C THR A 182 -28.52 0.38 5.98
N GLU A 183 -28.43 0.69 4.68
CA GLU A 183 -29.23 1.70 4.00
C GLU A 183 -30.73 1.38 4.06
N ALA A 184 -31.10 0.11 3.85
CA ALA A 184 -32.49 -0.34 3.89
C ALA A 184 -33.04 -0.57 5.30
N LEU A 185 -32.21 -0.47 6.35
CA LEU A 185 -32.62 -0.79 7.72
C LEU A 185 -33.29 0.40 8.40
N THR A 186 -34.53 0.21 8.83
CA THR A 186 -35.28 1.17 9.65
C THR A 186 -34.64 1.30 11.04
N PRO A 187 -34.93 2.37 11.80
CA PRO A 187 -34.50 2.49 13.19
C PRO A 187 -34.94 1.30 14.06
N GLU A 188 -36.10 0.72 13.76
CA GLU A 188 -36.59 -0.47 14.44
C GLU A 188 -35.76 -1.71 14.11
N HIS A 189 -35.41 -1.96 12.85
CA HIS A 189 -34.52 -3.06 12.47
C HIS A 189 -33.16 -2.94 13.16
N ARG A 190 -32.61 -1.71 13.22
CA ARG A 190 -31.34 -1.44 13.90
C ARG A 190 -31.43 -1.75 15.39
N GLY A 191 -32.51 -1.29 16.05
CA GLY A 191 -32.76 -1.59 17.47
C GLY A 191 -32.88 -3.09 17.75
N ARG A 192 -33.58 -3.84 16.89
CA ARG A 192 -33.70 -5.30 17.01
C ARG A 192 -32.36 -6.01 16.82
N LEU A 193 -31.53 -5.56 15.87
CA LEU A 193 -30.18 -6.09 15.65
C LEU A 193 -29.25 -5.77 16.83
N ASP A 194 -29.31 -4.56 17.39
CA ASP A 194 -28.54 -4.18 18.57
C ASP A 194 -28.93 -5.02 19.79
N ALA A 195 -30.23 -5.30 19.98
CA ALA A 195 -30.73 -6.17 21.05
C ALA A 195 -30.23 -7.62 20.97
N LEU A 196 -29.70 -8.06 19.82
CA LEU A 196 -29.07 -9.38 19.72
C LEU A 196 -27.76 -9.46 20.54
N LEU A 197 -27.15 -8.32 20.87
CA LEU A 197 -25.94 -8.25 21.69
C LEU A 197 -26.23 -8.44 23.18
N ASP A 198 -27.49 -8.31 23.60
CA ASP A 198 -27.89 -8.45 24.99
C ASP A 198 -27.91 -9.91 25.46
N PRO A 199 -27.67 -10.16 26.76
CA PRO A 199 -27.78 -11.49 27.35
C PRO A 199 -29.16 -12.10 27.14
N ARG A 200 -29.20 -13.38 26.78
CA ARG A 200 -30.46 -14.10 26.58
C ARG A 200 -31.02 -14.58 27.93
N GLY A 201 -32.04 -13.88 28.45
CA GLY A 201 -32.62 -14.20 29.77
C GLY A 201 -31.57 -14.16 30.88
N ASN A 202 -31.49 -15.20 31.71
CA ASN A 202 -30.47 -15.32 32.76
C ASN A 202 -29.15 -15.96 32.26
N SER A 203 -28.97 -16.13 30.95
CA SER A 203 -27.74 -16.70 30.39
C SER A 203 -26.61 -15.67 30.34
N LYS A 204 -25.37 -16.14 30.44
CA LYS A 204 -24.16 -15.33 30.17
C LYS A 204 -23.88 -15.16 28.67
N VAL A 205 -24.67 -15.80 27.81
CA VAL A 205 -24.49 -15.81 26.35
C VAL A 205 -25.51 -14.85 25.73
N SER A 206 -25.05 -14.01 24.79
CA SER A 206 -25.94 -13.11 24.06
C SER A 206 -26.84 -13.87 23.08
N THR A 207 -27.95 -13.25 22.68
CA THR A 207 -28.85 -13.82 21.67
C THR A 207 -28.11 -14.11 20.36
N LEU A 208 -27.21 -13.22 19.92
CA LEU A 208 -26.36 -13.41 18.75
C LEU A 208 -25.41 -14.60 18.91
N ALA A 209 -24.77 -14.75 20.06
CA ALA A 209 -23.86 -15.85 20.31
C ALA A 209 -24.58 -17.19 20.31
N TRP A 210 -25.81 -17.26 20.84
CA TRP A 210 -26.68 -18.44 20.74
C TRP A 210 -27.08 -18.77 19.30
N LEU A 211 -27.50 -17.76 18.51
CA LEU A 211 -27.83 -17.94 17.09
C LEU A 211 -26.67 -18.54 16.28
N ARG A 212 -25.43 -18.17 16.62
CA ARG A 212 -24.20 -18.62 15.95
C ARG A 212 -23.66 -19.98 16.41
N GLN A 213 -24.28 -20.62 17.41
CA GLN A 213 -23.81 -21.93 17.90
C GLN A 213 -23.93 -22.99 16.82
N SER A 214 -22.91 -23.85 16.71
CA SER A 214 -22.96 -24.99 15.79
C SER A 214 -24.18 -25.88 16.05
N PRO A 215 -24.75 -26.50 15.02
CA PRO A 215 -25.83 -27.48 15.18
C PRO A 215 -25.38 -28.65 16.06
N GLY A 216 -26.30 -29.14 16.90
CA GLY A 216 -26.08 -30.29 17.77
C GLY A 216 -26.39 -31.63 17.08
N ALA A 217 -26.45 -32.70 17.86
CA ALA A 217 -26.80 -34.03 17.34
C ALA A 217 -28.22 -34.05 16.72
N PRO A 218 -28.45 -34.82 15.64
CA PRO A 218 -29.72 -34.84 14.91
C PRO A 218 -30.80 -35.58 15.71
N ASN A 219 -31.38 -34.88 16.70
CA ASN A 219 -32.45 -35.39 17.54
C ASN A 219 -33.54 -34.31 17.73
N ALA A 220 -34.70 -34.74 18.23
CA ALA A 220 -35.88 -33.88 18.37
C ALA A 220 -35.60 -32.61 19.19
N LYS A 221 -34.74 -32.69 20.21
CA LYS A 221 -34.37 -31.54 21.05
C LYS A 221 -33.64 -30.46 20.24
N HIS A 222 -32.61 -30.82 19.48
CA HIS A 222 -31.88 -29.83 18.68
C HIS A 222 -32.70 -29.34 17.48
N LEU A 223 -33.61 -30.16 16.95
CA LEU A 223 -34.55 -29.71 15.92
C LEU A 223 -35.44 -28.57 16.43
N LEU A 224 -36.01 -28.70 17.62
CA LEU A 224 -36.80 -27.64 18.26
C LEU A 224 -35.96 -26.38 18.51
N GLU A 225 -34.71 -26.55 18.94
CA GLU A 225 -33.80 -25.42 19.12
C GLU A 225 -33.50 -24.68 17.81
N HIS A 226 -33.35 -25.41 16.69
CA HIS A 226 -33.17 -24.81 15.37
C HIS A 226 -34.43 -24.05 14.90
N ILE A 227 -35.62 -24.58 15.19
CA ILE A 227 -36.88 -23.87 14.93
C ILE A 227 -36.95 -22.57 15.73
N ASP A 228 -36.53 -22.58 17.00
CA ASP A 228 -36.49 -21.36 17.81
C ASP A 228 -35.47 -20.35 17.27
N ARG A 229 -34.32 -20.80 16.75
CA ARG A 229 -33.34 -19.92 16.10
C ARG A 229 -33.90 -19.31 14.83
N LEU A 230 -34.59 -20.09 14.01
CA LEU A 230 -35.24 -19.60 12.79
C LEU A 230 -36.29 -18.55 13.13
N ARG A 231 -37.18 -18.82 14.09
CA ARG A 231 -38.19 -17.86 14.57
C ARG A 231 -37.56 -16.56 15.09
N ALA A 232 -36.45 -16.66 15.81
CA ALA A 232 -35.73 -15.49 16.30
C ALA A 232 -35.14 -14.65 15.16
N ILE A 233 -34.65 -15.28 14.09
CA ILE A 233 -34.16 -14.59 12.89
C ILE A 233 -35.32 -13.96 12.11
N GLU A 234 -36.41 -14.68 11.89
CA GLU A 234 -37.61 -14.17 11.21
C GLU A 234 -38.22 -12.97 11.95
N ALA A 235 -38.22 -13.00 13.29
CA ALA A 235 -38.70 -11.91 14.13
C ALA A 235 -37.88 -10.60 13.97
N LEU A 236 -36.67 -10.67 13.42
CA LEU A 236 -35.91 -9.46 13.09
C LEU A 236 -36.60 -8.63 12.00
N GLY A 237 -37.41 -9.26 11.14
CA GLY A 237 -38.18 -8.59 10.10
C GLY A 237 -37.31 -7.87 9.05
N LEU A 238 -36.09 -8.38 8.80
CA LEU A 238 -35.15 -7.72 7.91
C LEU A 238 -35.69 -7.61 6.46
N PRO A 239 -35.35 -6.54 5.72
CA PRO A 239 -35.81 -6.36 4.35
C PRO A 239 -35.27 -7.45 3.42
N ALA A 240 -36.01 -7.72 2.34
CA ALA A 240 -35.61 -8.68 1.32
C ALA A 240 -34.22 -8.33 0.74
N GLY A 241 -33.32 -9.31 0.70
CA GLY A 241 -31.91 -9.12 0.30
C GLY A 241 -30.92 -8.90 1.46
N CYS A 242 -31.40 -8.84 2.71
CA CYS A 242 -30.56 -8.81 3.92
C CYS A 242 -30.50 -10.15 4.69
N ALA A 243 -31.29 -11.16 4.27
CA ALA A 243 -31.37 -12.49 4.88
C ALA A 243 -30.59 -13.55 4.09
#